data_AF-A0A553HWR1-F1
#
_entry.id   AF-A0A553HWR1-F1
#
_cell.length_a   1.000
_cell.length_b   1.000
_cell.length_c   1.000
_cell.angle_alpha   90.00
_cell.angle_beta   90.00
_cell.angle_gamma   90.00
#
_symmetry.space_group_name_H-M   'P 1'
#
loop_
_entity.id
_entity.type
_entity.pdbx_description
1 polymer ?
#
loop_
_entity_poly.entity_id
_entity_poly.type
_entity_poly.pdbx_seq_one_letter_code
_entity_poly.pdbx_strand_id
1 'polypeptide(L)'
;MHTSFLTAIAALATSTVAAPLEAREGYATWSATDVTTHVAHIQIGSKFHLTAPAGYVSDAPAFDVICDVSILDDPEIQPCVFNSEQATGSKVEAAWSTTDAPVTVYHTFGSTKVWGSSGALAFNADFMIDVMNVGSA
;
A
#
# COMPACT_ATOMS: atom_id res chain seq x y z
N MET A 1 -53.75 -11.06 53.28
CA MET A 1 -53.83 -12.10 52.24
C MET A 1 -54.01 -11.42 50.90
N HIS A 2 -53.02 -11.52 50.02
CA HIS A 2 -53.14 -11.76 48.57
C HIS A 2 -51.72 -11.74 47.97
N THR A 3 -51.23 -12.95 47.74
CA THR A 3 -50.15 -13.33 46.84
C THR A 3 -50.29 -12.68 45.46
N SER A 4 -49.15 -12.38 44.82
CA SER A 4 -48.94 -12.79 43.43
C SER A 4 -47.48 -12.69 43.02
N PHE A 5 -47.00 -13.82 42.51
CA PHE A 5 -45.75 -14.05 41.83
C PHE A 5 -45.80 -13.47 40.41
N LEU A 6 -44.74 -12.81 39.96
CA LEU A 6 -44.43 -12.70 38.53
C LEU A 6 -42.94 -12.93 38.32
N THR A 7 -42.65 -14.14 37.88
CA THR A 7 -41.38 -14.63 37.37
C THR A 7 -41.08 -13.92 36.04
N ALA A 8 -39.99 -13.17 35.96
CA ALA A 8 -39.50 -12.61 34.70
C ALA A 8 -38.31 -13.44 34.21
N ILE A 9 -38.56 -14.24 33.16
CA ILE A 9 -37.53 -14.93 32.39
C ILE A 9 -37.09 -13.92 31.32
N ALA A 10 -35.89 -13.34 31.46
CA ALA A 10 -35.29 -12.55 30.41
C ALA A 10 -34.12 -13.33 29.79
N ALA A 11 -34.23 -13.53 28.48
CA ALA A 11 -33.35 -14.35 27.65
C ALA A 11 -31.89 -13.87 27.70
N LEU A 12 -30.97 -14.83 27.83
CA LEU A 12 -29.54 -14.62 27.59
C LEU A 12 -29.37 -14.35 26.08
N ALA A 13 -29.25 -13.09 25.70
CA ALA A 13 -28.76 -12.71 24.38
C ALA A 13 -27.28 -13.11 24.31
N THR A 14 -27.00 -14.29 23.75
CA THR A 14 -25.66 -14.67 23.28
C THR A 14 -25.29 -13.68 22.18
N SER A 15 -24.55 -12.64 22.55
CA SER A 15 -23.88 -11.78 21.61
C SER A 15 -22.82 -12.64 20.93
N THR A 16 -23.09 -13.08 19.71
CA THR A 16 -22.03 -13.55 18.82
C THR A 16 -21.14 -12.36 18.56
N VAL A 17 -20.08 -12.22 19.37
CA VAL A 17 -18.97 -11.34 19.01
C VAL A 17 -18.43 -11.94 17.73
N ALA A 18 -18.76 -11.31 16.60
CA ALA A 18 -18.02 -11.52 15.38
C ALA A 18 -16.56 -11.27 15.77
N ALA A 19 -15.75 -12.34 15.77
CA ALA A 19 -14.32 -12.19 15.96
C ALA A 19 -13.86 -11.11 14.99
N PRO A 20 -13.15 -10.06 15.43
CA PRO A 20 -12.58 -9.12 14.50
C PRO A 20 -11.74 -9.94 13.52
N LEU A 21 -12.03 -9.81 12.23
CA LEU A 21 -11.09 -10.18 11.19
C LEU A 21 -9.80 -9.45 11.56
N GLU A 22 -8.76 -10.15 11.99
CA GLU A 22 -7.47 -9.54 12.25
C GLU A 22 -7.07 -8.77 10.99
N ALA A 23 -7.11 -7.44 11.06
CA ALA A 23 -6.48 -6.61 10.05
C ALA A 23 -5.01 -7.03 10.06
N ARG A 24 -4.53 -7.64 8.97
CA ARG A 24 -3.08 -7.78 8.76
C ARG A 24 -2.50 -6.38 8.91
N GLU A 25 -1.73 -6.14 9.98
CA GLU A 25 -1.06 -4.86 10.18
C GLU A 25 -0.10 -4.66 9.01
N GLY A 26 -0.45 -3.74 8.09
CA GLY A 26 0.50 -3.24 7.10
C GLY A 26 1.67 -2.58 7.84
N TYR A 27 2.88 -2.78 7.35
CA TYR A 27 4.09 -2.21 7.96
C TYR A 27 4.09 -0.68 7.90
N ALA A 28 3.58 -0.12 6.81
CA ALA A 28 3.45 1.30 6.56
C ALA A 28 2.45 1.54 5.42
N THR A 29 2.11 2.81 5.21
CA THR A 29 1.40 3.25 4.01
C THR A 29 2.18 4.41 3.39
N TRP A 30 2.42 4.33 2.07
CA TRP A 30 3.02 5.42 1.30
C TRP A 30 1.92 6.15 0.52
N SER A 31 2.00 7.48 0.44
CA SER A 31 1.05 8.31 -0.29
C SER A 31 1.63 8.68 -1.66
N ALA A 32 0.92 8.28 -2.72
CA ALA A 32 1.22 8.65 -4.08
C ALA A 32 0.37 9.87 -4.47
N THR A 33 1.03 10.98 -4.78
CA THR A 33 0.41 12.27 -5.10
C THR A 33 0.76 12.74 -6.51
N ASP A 34 0.10 13.80 -6.98
CA ASP A 34 0.34 14.41 -8.30
C ASP A 34 0.19 13.39 -9.44
N VAL A 35 -0.78 12.49 -9.27
CA VAL A 35 -0.97 11.33 -10.14
C VAL A 35 -1.47 11.77 -11.51
N THR A 36 -0.73 11.39 -12.55
CA THR A 36 -1.14 11.51 -13.96
C THR A 36 -1.14 10.13 -14.60
N THR A 37 -2.34 9.62 -14.86
CA THR A 37 -2.53 8.40 -15.64
C THR A 37 -2.48 8.73 -17.13
N HIS A 38 -1.77 7.92 -17.91
CA HIS A 38 -1.68 8.08 -19.35
C HIS A 38 -2.11 6.79 -20.06
N VAL A 39 -2.86 6.97 -21.15
CA VAL A 39 -3.33 5.88 -22.01
C VAL A 39 -3.05 6.29 -23.45
N ALA A 40 -2.08 5.61 -24.08
CA ALA A 40 -1.69 5.83 -25.46
C ALA A 40 -1.79 4.51 -26.24
N HIS A 41 -2.87 4.34 -27.00
CA HIS A 41 -3.23 3.10 -27.70
C HIS A 41 -3.33 1.87 -26.78
N ILE A 42 -2.21 1.18 -26.58
CA ILE A 42 -2.07 -0.03 -25.75
C ILE A 42 -1.17 0.19 -24.53
N GLN A 43 -0.47 1.33 -24.46
CA GLN A 43 0.37 1.68 -23.33
C GLN A 43 -0.48 2.37 -22.27
N ILE A 44 -0.61 1.72 -21.13
CA ILE A 44 -1.30 2.21 -19.95
C ILE A 44 -0.27 2.34 -18.85
N GLY A 45 -0.25 3.51 -18.21
CA GLY A 45 0.69 3.79 -17.16
C GLY A 45 0.26 4.95 -16.28
N SER A 46 1.11 5.24 -15.30
CA SER A 46 0.93 6.35 -14.39
C SER A 46 2.25 6.95 -13.98
N LYS A 47 2.25 8.28 -13.90
CA LYS A 47 3.30 9.07 -13.27
C LYS A 47 2.79 9.59 -11.94
N PHE A 48 3.60 9.50 -10.88
CA PHE A 48 3.22 9.93 -9.55
C PHE A 48 4.44 10.28 -8.70
N HIS A 49 4.22 11.17 -7.73
CA HIS A 49 5.16 11.51 -6.68
C HIS A 49 4.93 10.58 -5.48
N LEU A 50 6.01 10.06 -4.88
CA LEU A 50 5.93 9.15 -3.74
C LEU A 50 6.98 9.52 -2.69
N THR A 51 6.55 9.59 -1.44
CA THR A 51 7.45 9.86 -0.31
C THR A 51 7.26 8.84 0.81
N ALA A 52 8.33 8.58 1.54
CA ALA A 52 8.26 7.89 2.82
C ALA A 52 9.23 8.50 3.85
N PRO A 53 8.80 8.66 5.11
CA PRO A 53 9.66 9.15 6.18
C PRO A 53 10.67 8.08 6.61
N ALA A 54 11.85 8.46 7.11
CA ALA A 54 12.80 7.49 7.64
C ALA A 54 12.18 6.66 8.78
N GLY A 55 12.52 5.37 8.84
CA GLY A 55 12.01 4.45 9.87
C GLY A 55 10.58 3.95 9.63
N TYR A 56 10.00 4.17 8.44
CA TYR A 56 8.68 3.60 8.07
C TYR A 56 8.68 2.05 8.11
N VAL A 57 9.86 1.43 8.00
CA VAL A 57 10.19 0.10 8.52
C VAL A 57 11.58 0.19 9.18
N SER A 58 11.95 -0.80 10.00
CA SER A 58 13.24 -0.81 10.69
C SER A 58 14.38 -0.51 9.72
N ASP A 59 15.20 0.48 10.08
CA ASP A 59 16.40 0.91 9.34
C ASP A 59 16.15 1.46 7.93
N ALA A 60 14.89 1.67 7.55
CA ALA A 60 14.55 2.19 6.24
C ALA A 60 14.91 3.69 6.13
N PRO A 61 15.71 4.10 5.13
CA PRO A 61 15.95 5.51 4.89
C PRO A 61 14.68 6.19 4.36
N ALA A 62 14.58 7.50 4.59
CA ALA A 62 13.59 8.32 3.91
C ALA A 62 13.84 8.30 2.39
N PHE A 63 12.78 8.48 1.61
CA PHE A 63 12.88 8.70 0.17
C PHE A 63 11.82 9.67 -0.31
N ASP A 64 12.16 10.36 -1.40
CA ASP A 64 11.30 11.25 -2.18
C ASP A 64 11.61 10.99 -3.65
N VAL A 65 10.64 10.42 -4.37
CA VAL A 65 10.83 9.95 -5.74
C VAL A 65 9.65 10.30 -6.64
N ILE A 66 9.93 10.43 -7.93
CA ILE A 66 8.94 10.47 -9.00
C ILE A 66 9.02 9.13 -9.73
N CYS A 67 7.92 8.38 -9.73
CA CYS A 67 7.77 7.14 -10.48
C CYS A 67 6.99 7.41 -11.77
N ASP A 68 7.42 6.80 -12.87
CA ASP A 68 6.71 6.80 -14.15
C ASP A 68 6.72 5.35 -14.62
N VAL A 69 5.56 4.70 -14.58
CA VAL A 69 5.43 3.26 -14.84
C VAL A 69 4.41 2.99 -15.92
N SER A 70 4.72 2.10 -16.85
CA SER A 70 3.77 1.63 -17.86
C SER A 70 3.80 0.11 -18.07
N ILE A 71 2.69 -0.47 -18.53
CA ILE A 71 2.52 -1.93 -18.69
C ILE A 71 3.38 -2.54 -19.81
N LEU A 72 3.87 -1.75 -20.77
CA LEU A 72 4.57 -2.27 -21.95
C LEU A 72 6.08 -2.03 -21.95
N ASP A 73 6.61 -1.39 -20.91
CA ASP A 73 8.03 -1.13 -20.83
C ASP A 73 8.78 -2.37 -20.35
N ASP A 74 9.93 -2.63 -20.98
CA ASP A 74 10.90 -3.65 -20.58
C ASP A 74 12.16 -2.94 -20.05
N PRO A 75 12.58 -3.18 -18.80
CA PRO A 75 12.02 -4.14 -17.85
C PRO A 75 10.66 -3.72 -17.28
N GLU A 76 9.83 -4.72 -16.94
CA GLU A 76 8.52 -4.52 -16.28
C GLU A 76 8.65 -3.68 -14.99
N ILE A 77 9.72 -3.94 -14.23
CA ILE A 77 10.08 -3.17 -13.04
C ILE A 77 10.94 -1.98 -13.47
N GLN A 78 10.39 -0.78 -13.30
CA GLN A 78 10.96 0.48 -13.77
C GLN A 78 11.51 1.29 -12.60
N PRO A 79 12.70 1.90 -12.73
CA PRO A 79 13.29 2.71 -11.67
C PRO A 79 12.53 4.03 -11.49
N CYS A 80 12.28 4.41 -10.23
CA CYS A 80 11.82 5.75 -9.91
C CYS A 80 13.01 6.72 -9.79
N VAL A 81 12.77 7.99 -10.11
CA VAL A 81 13.79 9.03 -10.06
C VAL A 81 13.73 9.74 -8.71
N PHE A 82 14.84 9.76 -7.97
CA PHE A 82 14.93 10.51 -6.72
C PHE A 82 14.85 12.01 -6.97
N ASN A 83 13.97 12.67 -6.23
CA ASN A 83 13.82 14.14 -6.22
C ASN A 83 14.64 14.79 -5.09
N SER A 84 15.13 13.97 -4.15
CA SER A 84 16.04 14.36 -3.06
C SER A 84 17.37 13.62 -3.13
N GLU A 85 18.24 13.82 -2.14
CA GLU A 85 19.42 12.98 -1.95
C GLU A 85 19.01 11.51 -1.79
N GLN A 86 19.61 10.63 -2.58
CA GLN A 86 19.41 9.19 -2.52
C GLN A 86 20.38 8.60 -1.48
N ALA A 87 19.84 7.89 -0.48
CA ALA A 87 20.68 7.18 0.48
C ALA A 87 21.54 6.12 -0.22
N THR A 88 22.78 5.93 0.24
CA THR A 88 23.71 4.98 -0.39
C THR A 88 23.13 3.56 -0.36
N GLY A 89 23.08 2.91 -1.52
CA GLY A 89 22.53 1.56 -1.65
C GLY A 89 20.99 1.48 -1.54
N SER A 90 20.29 2.62 -1.47
CA SER A 90 18.84 2.69 -1.61
C SER A 90 18.45 2.69 -3.10
N LYS A 91 17.33 2.09 -3.44
CA LYS A 91 16.72 2.12 -4.77
C LYS A 91 15.20 2.00 -4.63
N VAL A 92 14.46 2.84 -5.35
CA VAL A 92 13.00 2.72 -5.46
C VAL A 92 12.63 2.38 -6.89
N GLU A 93 11.78 1.38 -7.06
CA GLU A 93 11.31 0.89 -8.36
C GLU A 93 9.80 0.67 -8.28
N ALA A 94 9.14 0.68 -9.42
CA ALA A 94 7.71 0.44 -9.50
C ALA A 94 7.35 -0.39 -10.72
N ALA A 95 6.23 -1.10 -10.66
CA ALA A 95 5.69 -1.89 -11.75
C ALA A 95 4.19 -1.60 -11.90
N TRP A 96 3.70 -1.65 -13.13
CA TRP A 96 2.27 -1.51 -13.43
C TRP A 96 1.66 -2.85 -13.85
N SER A 97 0.51 -3.21 -13.27
CA SER A 97 -0.24 -4.44 -13.61
C SER A 97 -1.71 -4.17 -13.88
N THR A 98 -2.39 -5.05 -14.62
CA THR A 98 -3.83 -4.96 -14.89
C THR A 98 -4.68 -6.00 -14.16
N THR A 99 -4.07 -6.93 -13.43
CA THR A 99 -4.81 -8.10 -12.89
C THR A 99 -5.29 -7.93 -11.45
N ASP A 100 -4.61 -7.16 -10.60
CA ASP A 100 -4.93 -7.11 -9.17
C ASP A 100 -4.70 -5.72 -8.56
N ALA A 101 -3.43 -5.31 -8.45
CA ALA A 101 -3.00 -4.00 -7.97
C ALA A 101 -2.35 -3.24 -9.13
N PRO A 102 -2.91 -2.09 -9.55
CA PRO A 102 -2.40 -1.36 -10.69
C PRO A 102 -0.95 -0.92 -10.55
N VAL A 103 -0.49 -0.62 -9.33
CA VAL A 103 0.88 -0.21 -9.05
C VAL A 103 1.45 -1.05 -7.91
N THR A 104 2.64 -1.59 -8.11
CA THR A 104 3.46 -2.15 -7.02
C THR A 104 4.75 -1.36 -6.94
N VAL A 105 5.16 -0.98 -5.74
CA VAL A 105 6.40 -0.23 -5.49
C VAL A 105 7.31 -1.05 -4.61
N TYR A 106 8.59 -1.05 -4.97
CA TYR A 106 9.69 -1.72 -4.29
C TYR A 106 10.66 -0.66 -3.78
N HIS A 107 11.06 -0.77 -2.51
CA HIS A 107 12.19 -0.03 -1.98
C HIS A 107 13.22 -1.03 -1.45
N THR A 108 14.39 -1.03 -2.08
CA THR A 108 15.56 -1.80 -1.66
C THR A 108 16.53 -0.88 -0.93
N PHE A 109 17.03 -1.27 0.23
CA PHE A 109 18.05 -0.55 0.99
C PHE A 109 18.89 -1.54 1.81
N GLY A 110 20.22 -1.41 1.74
CA GLY A 110 21.12 -2.38 2.36
C GLY A 110 20.86 -3.79 1.83
N SER A 111 20.56 -4.74 2.72
CA SER A 111 20.16 -6.11 2.38
C SER A 111 18.64 -6.33 2.42
N THR A 112 17.86 -5.26 2.55
CA THR A 112 16.40 -5.31 2.78
C THR A 112 15.67 -4.86 1.54
N LYS A 113 14.59 -5.57 1.18
CA LYS A 113 13.64 -5.18 0.14
C LYS A 113 12.24 -5.15 0.72
N VAL A 114 11.59 -4.02 0.55
CA VAL A 114 10.24 -3.75 1.01
C VAL A 114 9.37 -3.53 -0.20
N TRP A 115 8.13 -4.02 -0.18
CA TRP A 115 7.18 -3.70 -1.24
C TRP A 115 5.76 -3.57 -0.74
N GLY A 116 5.05 -2.69 -1.43
CA GLY A 116 3.64 -2.44 -1.24
C GLY A 116 2.93 -2.34 -2.58
N SER A 117 1.62 -2.49 -2.54
CA SER A 117 0.78 -2.44 -3.73
C SER A 117 -0.37 -1.47 -3.50
N SER A 118 -0.82 -0.82 -4.57
CA SER A 118 -2.00 0.03 -4.53
C SER A 118 -3.27 -0.80 -4.49
N GLY A 119 -4.36 -0.19 -3.99
CA GLY A 119 -5.71 -0.65 -4.32
C GLY A 119 -6.09 -0.31 -5.76
N ALA A 120 -7.38 -0.44 -6.08
CA ALA A 120 -7.93 0.02 -7.35
C ALA A 120 -7.64 1.53 -7.55
N LEU A 121 -7.20 1.92 -8.74
CA LEU A 121 -6.88 3.29 -9.07
C LEU A 121 -8.01 3.96 -9.84
N ALA A 122 -8.32 5.20 -9.47
CA ALA A 122 -9.11 6.11 -10.29
C ALA A 122 -8.18 6.92 -11.20
N PHE A 123 -8.71 7.36 -12.35
CA PHE A 123 -7.95 8.12 -13.33
C PHE A 123 -7.51 9.47 -12.76
N ASN A 124 -6.21 9.80 -12.87
CA ASN A 124 -5.59 11.01 -12.33
C ASN A 124 -5.92 11.30 -10.84
N ALA A 125 -6.03 10.25 -10.04
CA ALA A 125 -6.34 10.37 -8.62
C ALA A 125 -5.17 9.90 -7.75
N ASP A 126 -4.89 10.67 -6.71
CA ASP A 126 -3.97 10.27 -5.65
C ASP A 126 -4.40 8.93 -5.04
N PHE A 127 -3.43 8.14 -4.61
CA PHE A 127 -3.67 6.82 -4.05
C PHE A 127 -2.69 6.46 -2.95
N MET A 128 -3.03 5.40 -2.23
CA MET A 128 -2.19 4.86 -1.16
C MET A 128 -1.58 3.53 -1.62
N ILE A 129 -0.35 3.29 -1.18
CA ILE A 129 0.35 2.03 -1.32
C ILE A 129 0.49 1.42 0.07
N ASP A 130 -0.12 0.27 0.27
CA ASP A 130 -0.01 -0.46 1.54
C ASP A 130 1.22 -1.36 1.50
N VAL A 131 2.16 -1.10 2.40
CA VAL A 131 3.40 -1.86 2.54
C VAL A 131 3.11 -3.13 3.32
N MET A 132 3.02 -4.25 2.61
CA MET A 132 2.61 -5.53 3.20
C MET A 132 3.74 -6.53 3.37
N ASN A 133 4.91 -6.27 2.77
CA ASN A 133 5.98 -7.25 2.74
C ASN A 133 7.36 -6.62 2.93
N VAL A 134 8.18 -7.34 3.70
CA VAL A 134 9.60 -7.06 3.93
C VAL A 134 10.35 -8.36 3.75
N GLY A 135 11.43 -8.34 2.98
CA GLY A 135 12.28 -9.50 2.71
C GLY A 135 13.73 -9.10 2.51
N SER A 136 14.57 -10.08 2.19
CA SER A 136 15.95 -9.83 1.75
C SER A 136 15.97 -9.37 0.30
N ALA A 137 16.85 -8.43 0.00
CA ALA A 137 17.10 -7.89 -1.35
C ALA A 137 17.80 -8.88 -2.29
#